data_AF-A0A4Y2DSR9-F1
#
_entry.id   AF-A0A4Y2DSR9-F1
#
_cell.length_a   1.000
_cell.length_b   1.000
_cell.length_c   1.000
_cell.angle_alpha   90.00
_cell.angle_beta   90.00
_cell.angle_gamma   90.00
#
_symmetry.space_group_name_H-M   'P 1'
#
loop_
_entity.id
_entity.type
_entity.pdbx_description
1 polymer ?
#
loop_
_entity_poly.entity_id
_entity_poly.type
_entity_poly.pdbx_seq_one_letter_code
_entity_poly.pdbx_strand_id
1 'polypeptide(L)'
;MLFGTDGIQWIRRFQGTRFNPKYQISTMKHGGGNVMVWGCVSRFGMCPLRRIQGIMDKFQYEYILENTMSPYVRNSLARRFIFQQYDLKH
;
A
#
# COMPACT_ATOMS: atom_id res chain seq x y z
N MET A 1 -21.21 11.24 -16.61
CA MET A 1 -21.00 10.97 -15.17
C MET A 1 -19.50 11.13 -14.92
N LEU A 2 -19.07 12.28 -14.39
CA LEU A 2 -17.65 12.63 -14.26
C LEU A 2 -17.25 12.47 -12.79
N PHE A 3 -16.56 11.38 -12.46
CA PHE A 3 -16.06 11.14 -11.10
C PHE A 3 -14.88 12.08 -10.81
N GLY A 4 -14.95 12.83 -9.72
CA GLY A 4 -13.89 13.74 -9.27
C GLY A 4 -12.71 12.98 -8.66
N THR A 5 -11.54 13.61 -8.63
CA THR A 5 -10.28 13.06 -8.11
C THR A 5 -10.35 12.72 -6.61
N ASP A 6 -9.66 11.65 -6.17
CA ASP A 6 -9.52 11.21 -4.76
C ASP A 6 -8.74 12.19 -3.84
N GLY A 7 -8.50 13.41 -4.31
CA GLY A 7 -7.79 14.46 -3.56
C GLY A 7 -8.68 15.15 -2.53
N ILE A 8 -8.06 16.00 -1.72
CA ILE A 8 -8.79 16.81 -0.73
C ILE A 8 -9.69 17.80 -1.45
N GLN A 9 -10.99 17.68 -1.23
CA GLN A 9 -12.00 18.55 -1.84
C GLN A 9 -12.64 19.44 -0.77
N TRP A 10 -12.49 20.75 -0.93
CA TRP A 10 -13.00 21.74 0.02
C TRP A 10 -14.39 22.21 -0.42
N ILE A 11 -15.39 22.07 0.45
CA ILE A 11 -16.76 22.52 0.22
C ILE A 11 -17.11 23.63 1.21
N ARG A 12 -17.58 24.77 0.70
CA ARG A 12 -18.22 25.81 1.50
C ARG A 12 -19.73 25.55 1.54
N ARG A 13 -20.31 25.59 2.74
CA ARG A 13 -21.76 25.43 2.95
C ARG A 13 -22.27 26.41 4.01
N PHE A 14 -23.53 26.81 3.87
CA PHE A 14 -24.21 27.62 4.88
C PHE A 14 -24.52 26.82 6.15
N GLN A 15 -24.68 27.51 7.28
CA GLN A 15 -24.99 26.88 8.55
C GLN A 15 -26.36 26.19 8.49
N GLY A 16 -26.46 24.97 9.01
CA GLY A 16 -27.69 24.17 8.96
C GLY A 16 -27.88 23.28 7.73
N THR A 17 -27.08 23.42 6.66
CA THR A 17 -27.24 22.61 5.42
C THR A 17 -26.34 21.37 5.36
N ARG A 18 -25.88 20.86 6.51
CA ARG A 18 -24.90 19.75 6.62
C ARG A 18 -25.30 18.48 5.87
N PHE A 19 -26.60 18.17 5.86
CA PHE A 19 -27.11 16.94 5.24
C PHE A 19 -27.70 17.15 3.84
N ASN A 20 -27.59 18.36 3.29
CA ASN A 20 -28.05 18.60 1.93
C ASN A 20 -27.09 17.89 0.95
N PRO A 21 -27.59 16.98 0.08
CA PRO A 21 -26.77 16.24 -0.88
C PRO A 21 -25.91 17.14 -1.79
N LYS A 22 -26.33 18.40 -2.03
CA LYS A 22 -25.58 19.40 -2.80
C LYS A 22 -24.23 19.76 -2.18
N TYR A 23 -24.06 19.58 -0.87
CA TYR A 23 -22.84 19.91 -0.13
C TYR A 23 -22.16 18.67 0.49
N GLN A 24 -22.59 17.47 0.10
CA GLN A 24 -21.96 16.22 0.49
C GLN A 24 -21.13 15.68 -0.68
N ILE A 25 -19.92 15.21 -0.36
CA ILE A 25 -19.13 14.38 -1.27
C ILE A 25 -19.44 12.96 -0.88
N SER A 26 -19.90 12.14 -1.83
CA SER A 26 -20.01 10.72 -1.60
C SER A 26 -18.60 10.16 -1.37
N THR A 27 -18.25 9.82 -0.13
CA THR A 27 -17.14 8.90 0.15
C THR A 27 -17.60 7.50 -0.20
N MET A 28 -17.65 7.20 -1.49
CA MET A 28 -17.60 5.81 -1.92
C MET A 28 -16.19 5.31 -1.58
N LYS A 29 -16.06 4.09 -1.04
CA LYS A 29 -14.86 3.31 -1.36
C LYS A 29 -14.95 3.10 -2.87
N HIS A 30 -14.36 4.01 -3.64
CA HIS A 30 -14.35 3.89 -5.09
C HIS A 30 -13.73 2.53 -5.41
N GLY A 31 -14.39 1.77 -6.29
CA GLY A 31 -13.85 0.55 -6.88
C GLY A 31 -12.65 0.82 -7.81
N GLY A 32 -11.82 1.83 -7.50
CA GLY A 32 -10.63 2.25 -8.25
C GLY A 32 -9.45 1.29 -8.12
N GLY A 33 -9.69 0.08 -7.61
CA GLY A 33 -8.67 -0.93 -7.35
C GLY A 33 -7.81 -0.61 -6.13
N ASN A 34 -7.15 -1.65 -5.61
CA ASN A 34 -6.09 -1.52 -4.63
C ASN A 34 -4.76 -1.88 -5.29
N VAL A 35 -3.67 -1.29 -4.80
CA VAL A 35 -2.31 -1.73 -5.13
C VAL A 35 -1.73 -2.33 -3.87
N MET A 36 -1.38 -3.61 -3.95
CA MET A 36 -0.62 -4.26 -2.91
C MET A 36 0.86 -4.20 -3.25
N VAL A 37 1.67 -3.91 -2.24
CA VAL A 37 3.13 -3.83 -2.36
C VAL A 37 3.78 -4.62 -1.25
N TRP A 38 4.96 -5.16 -1.54
CA TRP A 38 5.86 -5.77 -0.58
C TRP A 38 7.12 -4.93 -0.46
N GLY A 39 7.66 -4.81 0.74
CA GLY A 39 8.96 -4.19 0.99
C GLY A 39 9.50 -4.67 2.33
N CYS A 40 10.79 -4.45 2.56
CA CYS A 40 11.39 -4.67 3.88
C CYS A 40 12.26 -3.49 4.30
N VAL A 41 12.48 -3.36 5.60
CA VAL A 41 13.23 -2.26 6.20
C VAL A 41 14.33 -2.84 7.09
N SER A 42 15.48 -2.17 7.12
CA SER A 42 16.63 -2.52 7.95
C SER A 42 17.20 -1.27 8.63
N ARG A 43 18.16 -1.45 9.54
CA ARG A 43 18.94 -0.34 10.13
C ARG A 43 19.60 0.54 9.07
N PHE A 44 19.95 -0.01 7.92
CA PHE A 44 20.68 0.69 6.86
C PHE A 44 19.76 1.34 5.81
N GLY A 45 18.44 1.15 5.92
CA GLY A 45 17.46 1.75 5.04
C GLY A 45 16.39 0.78 4.56
N MET A 46 15.66 1.18 3.51
CA MET A 46 14.58 0.41 2.91
C MET A 46 15.08 -0.43 1.74
N CYS A 47 14.55 -1.65 1.62
CA CYS A 47 14.66 -2.50 0.45
C CYS A 47 13.73 -2.00 -0.67
N PRO A 48 14.03 -2.28 -1.96
CA PRO A 48 13.12 -1.94 -3.05
C PRO A 48 11.68 -2.43 -2.83
N LEU A 49 10.73 -1.53 -3.04
CA LEU A 49 9.30 -1.86 -3.04
C LEU A 49 8.93 -2.65 -4.29
N ARG A 50 8.22 -3.76 -4.12
CA ARG A 50 7.69 -4.59 -5.19
C ARG A 50 6.18 -4.53 -5.23
N ARG A 51 5.64 -4.23 -6.41
CA ARG A 51 4.20 -4.32 -6.64
C ARG A 51 3.79 -5.79 -6.75
N ILE A 52 2.73 -6.14 -6.03
CA ILE A 52 2.08 -7.44 -6.07
C ILE A 52 0.93 -7.36 -7.07
N GLN A 53 0.78 -8.36 -7.92
CA GLN A 53 -0.34 -8.45 -8.84
C GLN A 53 -1.44 -9.29 -8.21
N GLY A 54 -2.62 -8.70 -8.00
CA GLY A 54 -3.73 -9.38 -7.33
C GLY A 54 -3.42 -9.64 -5.85
N ILE A 55 -3.93 -10.75 -5.32
CA ILE A 55 -3.62 -11.23 -3.96
C ILE A 55 -2.28 -11.95 -3.99
N MET A 56 -1.39 -11.64 -3.04
CA MET A 56 -0.09 -12.29 -2.95
C MET A 56 -0.28 -13.80 -2.74
N ASP A 57 0.26 -14.58 -3.66
CA ASP A 57 0.39 -16.02 -3.48
C ASP A 57 1.82 -16.40 -3.04
N LYS A 58 2.01 -17.69 -2.76
CA LYS A 58 3.32 -18.22 -2.33
C LYS A 58 4.42 -18.02 -3.38
N PHE A 59 4.09 -18.10 -4.67
CA PHE A 59 5.08 -18.06 -5.75
C PHE A 59 5.58 -16.63 -5.97
N GLN A 60 4.68 -15.65 -5.93
CA GLN A 60 5.05 -14.24 -5.94
C GLN A 60 5.89 -13.89 -4.71
N TYR A 61 5.54 -14.45 -3.54
CA TYR A 61 6.30 -14.22 -2.32
C TYR A 61 7.73 -14.79 -2.41
N GLU A 62 7.87 -16.06 -2.79
CA GLU A 62 9.17 -16.72 -3.01
C GLU A 62 10.01 -15.95 -4.05
N TYR A 63 9.40 -15.56 -5.17
CA TYR A 63 10.04 -14.76 -6.20
C TYR A 63 10.59 -13.44 -5.65
N ILE A 64 9.81 -12.72 -4.83
CA ILE A 64 10.24 -11.46 -4.22
C ILE A 64 11.40 -11.69 -3.25
N LEU A 65 11.36 -12.77 -2.46
CA LEU A 65 12.45 -13.12 -1.55
C LEU A 65 13.76 -13.39 -2.30
N GLU A 66 13.70 -14.21 -3.35
CA GLU A 66 14.88 -14.58 -4.13
C GLU A 66 15.45 -13.42 -4.94
N ASN A 67 14.58 -12.63 -5.58
CA ASN A 67 15.00 -11.65 -6.59
C ASN A 67 15.08 -10.21 -6.06
N THR A 68 14.62 -9.95 -4.84
CA THR A 68 14.64 -8.61 -4.24
C THR A 68 15.31 -8.60 -2.89
N MET A 69 14.83 -9.43 -1.96
CA MET A 69 15.31 -9.43 -0.59
C MET A 69 16.73 -9.99 -0.50
N SER A 70 16.98 -11.18 -1.07
CA SER A 70 18.28 -11.85 -0.99
C SER A 70 19.43 -10.99 -1.57
N PRO A 71 19.31 -10.37 -2.76
CA PRO A 71 20.32 -9.43 -3.26
C PRO A 71 20.49 -8.20 -2.38
N TYR A 72 19.39 -7.61 -1.89
CA TYR A 72 19.45 -6.44 -1.00
C TYR A 72 20.24 -6.76 0.27
N VAL A 73 19.93 -7.89 0.89
CA VAL A 73 20.60 -8.38 2.09
C VAL A 73 22.08 -8.64 1.85
N ARG A 74 22.42 -9.34 0.76
CA ARG A 74 23.82 -9.64 0.42
C ARG A 74 24.66 -8.39 0.22
N ASN A 75 24.07 -7.35 -0.35
CA ASN A 75 24.77 -6.11 -0.67
C ASN A 75 24.77 -5.09 0.49
N SER A 76 23.74 -5.10 1.33
CA SER A 76 23.47 -4.00 2.28
C SER A 76 23.52 -4.41 3.74
N LEU A 77 23.43 -5.71 4.06
CA LEU A 77 23.38 -6.21 5.44
C LEU A 77 24.61 -7.06 5.77
N ALA A 78 24.98 -7.05 7.06
CA ALA A 78 26.05 -7.90 7.57
C ALA A 78 25.68 -9.39 7.56
N ARG A 79 26.69 -10.26 7.66
CA ARG A 79 26.62 -11.75 7.60
C ARG A 79 25.65 -12.44 8.58
N ARG A 80 24.92 -11.73 9.44
CA ARG A 80 24.07 -12.28 10.51
C ARG A 80 22.79 -11.46 10.71
N PHE A 81 22.07 -11.18 9.62
CA PHE A 81 20.75 -10.54 9.71
C PHE A 81 19.69 -11.54 10.18
N ILE A 82 18.64 -11.03 10.82
CA ILE A 82 17.43 -11.79 11.14
C ILE A 82 16.33 -11.26 10.22
N PHE A 83 15.61 -12.17 9.56
CA PHE A 83 14.42 -11.81 8.81
C PHE A 83 13.19 -12.04 9.67
N GLN A 84 12.37 -11.01 9.81
CA GLN A 84 11.11 -11.06 10.52
C GLN A 84 9.99 -10.64 9.55
N GLN A 85 8.92 -11.43 9.53
CA GLN A 85 7.67 -11.11 8.87
C GLN A 85 6.50 -11.46 9.79
N TYR A 86 5.37 -10.79 9.60
CA TYR A 86 4.12 -11.18 10.24
C TYR A 86 3.36 -12.10 9.30
N ASP A 87 2.96 -13.27 9.78
CA ASP A 87 2.05 -14.16 9.08
C ASP A 87 0.65 -13.95 9.68
N LEU A 88 -0.26 -13.35 8.91
CA LEU A 88 -1.68 -13.26 9.30
C LEU A 88 -2.28 -14.67 9.17
N LYS A 89 -2.08 -15.50 10.18
CA LYS A 89 -2.80 -16.77 10.32
C LYS A 89 -4.22 -16.53 10.77
N HIS A 90 -5.14 -16.14 9.88
CA HIS A 90 -6.59 -16.28 10.06
C HIS A 90 -7.28 -16.38 8.69
#